data_AF-A0A924K5K3-F1
#
_entry.id   AF-A0A924K5K3-F1
#
_cell.length_a   1.000
_cell.length_b   1.000
_cell.length_c   1.000
_cell.angle_alpha   90.00
_cell.angle_beta   90.00
_cell.angle_gamma   90.00
#
_symmetry.space_group_name_H-M   'P 1'
#
loop_
_entity.id
_entity.type
_entity.pdbx_description
1 polymer ?
#
loop_
_entity_poly.entity_id
_entity_poly.type
_entity_poly.pdbx_seq_one_letter_code
_entity_poly.pdbx_strand_id
1 'polypeptide(L)'
;MKGGRQGWSDYANILRSISDTPATAASLAAEFDMNRDSMGDLLRSMRALKLVHVPAMQAGRRGRPMRVYAFGDGPGVDPLTYRTRRPTVELIALSMMLRALMSHPHSGPTLAETVGVSPTRAGGFLKHLRMIGMVYVAAWDRRLGTGGKPTAKHRFGIDVPDAMRPIPLTSHENDRNDRLRKDARIRQVCRLRALAQNASIFSLAQSA
;
A
#
# COMPACT_ATOMS: atom_id res chain seq x y z
N MET A 1 -7.11 19.67 -20.93
CA MET A 1 -8.10 18.86 -20.17
C MET A 1 -8.51 19.61 -18.90
N LYS A 2 -9.80 19.63 -18.55
CA LYS A 2 -10.34 20.30 -17.34
C LYS A 2 -9.88 19.55 -16.09
N GLY A 3 -9.46 20.28 -15.06
CA GLY A 3 -8.85 19.79 -13.81
C GLY A 3 -9.70 18.82 -13.00
N GLY A 4 -9.80 17.57 -13.45
CA GLY A 4 -10.19 16.45 -12.62
C GLY A 4 -9.18 16.26 -11.49
N ARG A 5 -9.65 15.90 -10.30
CA ARG A 5 -8.77 15.55 -9.18
C ARG A 5 -7.87 14.41 -9.62
N GLN A 6 -6.57 14.68 -9.66
CA GLN A 6 -5.57 13.68 -9.97
C GLN A 6 -5.59 12.61 -8.88
N GLY A 7 -5.88 11.37 -9.28
CA GLY A 7 -6.01 10.26 -8.35
C GLY A 7 -4.65 9.72 -7.95
N TRP A 8 -4.63 8.94 -6.87
CA TRP A 8 -3.44 8.21 -6.43
C TRP A 8 -2.81 7.33 -7.53
N SER A 9 -3.60 6.87 -8.52
CA SER A 9 -3.12 6.10 -9.67
C SER A 9 -2.14 6.89 -10.53
N ASP A 10 -2.42 8.18 -10.77
CA ASP A 10 -1.59 9.05 -11.60
C ASP A 10 -0.24 9.30 -10.92
N TYR A 11 -0.27 9.55 -9.61
CA TYR A 11 0.95 9.70 -8.80
C TYR A 11 1.79 8.42 -8.82
N ALA A 12 1.16 7.24 -8.75
CA ALA A 12 1.87 5.96 -8.84
C ALA A 12 2.51 5.75 -10.22
N ASN A 13 1.83 6.13 -11.30
CA ASN A 13 2.38 6.05 -12.66
C ASN A 13 3.59 6.99 -12.84
N ILE A 14 3.52 8.22 -12.30
CA ILE A 14 4.64 9.16 -12.31
C ILE A 14 5.83 8.56 -11.55
N LEU A 15 5.60 7.97 -10.37
CA LEU A 15 6.66 7.31 -9.61
C LEU A 15 7.24 6.11 -10.36
N ARG A 16 6.42 5.35 -11.10
CA ARG A 16 6.89 4.26 -11.95
C ARG A 16 7.81 4.77 -13.06
N SER A 17 7.37 5.78 -13.82
CA SER A 17 8.18 6.40 -14.89
C SER A 17 9.53 6.92 -14.35
N ILE A 18 9.52 7.59 -13.18
CA ILE A 18 10.75 8.05 -12.51
C ILE A 18 11.65 6.90 -12.04
N SER A 19 11.05 5.76 -11.67
CA SER A 19 11.82 4.58 -11.25
C SER A 19 12.53 3.90 -12.41
N ASP A 20 11.96 3.96 -13.62
CA ASP A 20 12.58 3.44 -14.84
C ASP A 20 13.69 4.35 -15.35
N THR A 21 13.45 5.67 -15.34
CA THR A 21 14.45 6.65 -15.78
C THR A 21 14.32 7.95 -15.00
N PRO A 22 15.41 8.42 -14.35
CA PRO A 22 15.41 9.73 -13.71
C PRO A 22 15.03 10.83 -14.71
N ALA A 23 14.06 11.65 -14.36
CA ALA A 23 13.42 12.56 -15.29
C ALA A 23 13.28 13.98 -14.71
N THR A 24 13.14 14.97 -15.58
CA THR A 24 12.88 16.34 -15.15
C THR A 24 11.38 16.63 -15.05
N ALA A 25 11.01 17.66 -14.28
CA ALA A 25 9.63 18.11 -14.23
C ALA A 25 9.06 18.47 -15.62
N ALA A 26 9.89 18.95 -16.55
CA ALA A 26 9.46 19.31 -17.90
C ALA A 26 9.15 18.08 -18.77
N SER A 27 9.99 17.04 -18.69
CA SER A 27 9.76 15.79 -19.43
C SER A 27 8.54 15.05 -18.90
N LEU A 28 8.42 14.92 -17.58
CA LEU A 28 7.25 14.30 -16.93
C LEU A 28 5.96 15.09 -17.20
N ALA A 29 6.03 16.42 -17.22
CA ALA A 29 4.87 17.24 -17.57
C ALA A 29 4.38 16.98 -19.00
N ALA A 30 5.30 16.80 -19.95
CA ALA A 30 4.95 16.45 -21.33
C ALA A 30 4.40 15.03 -21.45
N GLU A 31 5.00 14.06 -20.74
CA GLU A 31 4.59 12.65 -20.74
C GLU A 31 3.18 12.43 -20.18
N PHE A 32 2.82 13.14 -19.10
CA PHE A 32 1.53 12.99 -18.41
C PHE A 32 0.50 14.08 -18.76
N ASP A 33 0.72 14.86 -19.83
CA ASP A 33 -0.12 16.00 -20.26
C ASP A 33 -0.50 16.95 -19.11
N MET A 34 0.50 17.36 -18.32
CA MET A 34 0.33 18.25 -17.18
C MET A 34 0.99 19.61 -17.41
N ASN A 35 0.47 20.64 -16.73
CA ASN A 35 1.19 21.90 -16.62
C ASN A 35 2.53 21.68 -15.89
N ARG A 36 3.62 22.18 -16.49
CA ARG A 36 4.98 22.10 -15.95
C ARG A 36 5.09 22.63 -14.51
N ASP A 37 4.40 23.71 -14.19
CA ASP A 37 4.43 24.29 -12.85
C ASP A 37 3.72 23.38 -11.84
N SER A 38 2.60 22.77 -12.24
CA SER A 38 1.86 21.80 -11.43
C SER A 38 2.66 20.53 -11.19
N MET A 39 3.34 20.01 -12.22
CA MET A 39 4.27 18.88 -12.08
C MET A 39 5.44 19.23 -11.15
N GLY A 40 6.01 20.43 -11.28
CA GLY A 40 7.08 20.92 -10.40
C GLY A 40 6.65 21.09 -8.94
N ASP A 41 5.41 21.53 -8.68
CA ASP A 41 4.81 21.55 -7.35
C ASP A 41 4.62 20.13 -6.81
N LEU A 42 4.05 19.22 -7.62
CA LEU A 42 3.80 17.83 -7.25
C LEU A 42 5.09 17.10 -6.87
N LEU A 43 6.14 17.19 -7.68
CA LEU A 43 7.44 16.56 -7.42
C LEU A 43 8.11 17.14 -6.17
N ARG A 44 7.92 18.43 -5.88
CA ARG A 44 8.35 19.04 -4.61
C ARG A 44 7.60 18.45 -3.42
N SER A 45 6.29 18.24 -3.53
CA SER A 45 5.51 17.58 -2.48
C SER A 45 5.90 16.09 -2.32
N MET A 46 6.17 15.36 -3.41
CA MET A 46 6.68 13.98 -3.36
C MET A 46 8.06 13.91 -2.69
N ARG A 47 8.95 14.87 -2.97
CA ARG A 47 10.25 14.98 -2.30
C ARG A 47 10.10 15.27 -0.80
N ALA A 48 9.20 16.17 -0.42
CA ALA A 48 8.91 16.44 1.00
C ALA A 48 8.42 15.18 1.74
N LEU A 49 7.74 14.26 1.03
CA LEU A 49 7.32 12.96 1.54
C LEU A 49 8.36 11.85 1.33
N LYS A 50 9.57 12.18 0.88
CA LYS A 50 10.68 11.22 0.66
C LYS A 50 10.35 10.10 -0.33
N LEU A 51 9.49 10.38 -1.31
CA LEU A 51 9.17 9.44 -2.38
C LEU A 51 10.12 9.57 -3.57
N VAL A 52 10.72 10.74 -3.73
CA VAL A 52 11.70 11.05 -4.76
C VAL A 52 12.81 11.91 -4.17
N HIS A 53 13.99 11.87 -4.78
CA HIS A 53 15.11 12.74 -4.47
C HIS A 53 15.66 13.38 -5.75
N VAL A 54 16.59 14.32 -5.59
CA VAL A 54 17.23 15.02 -6.71
C VAL A 54 18.71 14.62 -6.74
N PRO A 55 19.09 13.56 -7.48
CA PRO A 55 20.47 13.09 -7.52
C PRO A 55 21.39 14.00 -8.36
N ALA A 56 20.82 14.73 -9.32
CA ALA A 56 21.60 15.56 -10.24
C ALA A 56 20.83 16.82 -10.68
N MET A 57 21.59 17.80 -11.13
CA MET A 57 21.10 18.99 -11.83
C MET A 57 21.64 18.94 -13.26
N GLN A 58 20.79 19.20 -14.25
CA GLN A 58 21.20 19.28 -15.65
C GLN A 58 21.04 20.70 -16.21
N ALA A 59 21.82 21.05 -17.23
CA ALA A 59 21.69 22.35 -17.89
C ALA A 59 20.31 22.48 -18.55
N GLY A 60 19.57 23.53 -18.19
CA GLY A 60 18.31 23.89 -18.83
C GLY A 60 18.45 24.98 -19.88
N ARG A 61 17.31 25.34 -20.48
CA ARG A 61 17.24 26.46 -21.43
C ARG A 61 17.72 27.75 -20.74
N ARG A 62 18.51 28.53 -21.47
CA ARG A 62 19.09 29.83 -21.01
C ARG A 62 19.97 29.69 -19.76
N GLY A 63 20.68 28.56 -19.61
CA GLY A 63 21.64 28.35 -18.53
C GLY A 63 21.03 28.13 -17.14
N ARG A 64 19.69 28.06 -17.02
CA ARG A 64 19.04 27.77 -15.73
C ARG A 64 19.11 26.27 -15.44
N PRO A 65 19.68 25.84 -14.30
CA PRO A 65 19.78 24.41 -13.98
C PRO A 65 18.39 23.81 -13.74
N MET A 66 18.17 22.59 -14.23
CA MET A 66 16.95 21.82 -14.07
C MET A 66 17.20 20.60 -13.19
N ARG A 67 16.28 20.34 -12.27
CA ARG A 67 16.34 19.17 -11.38
C ARG A 67 16.00 17.91 -12.14
N VAL A 68 16.86 16.90 -11.99
CA VAL A 68 16.55 15.52 -12.35
C VAL A 68 16.04 14.84 -11.10
N TYR A 69 14.85 14.25 -11.16
CA TYR A 69 14.22 13.53 -10.06
C TYR A 69 14.44 12.04 -10.25
N ALA A 70 14.78 11.34 -9.17
CA ALA A 70 14.88 9.89 -9.12
C ALA A 70 14.03 9.33 -7.97
N PHE A 71 13.64 8.07 -8.10
CA PHE A 71 12.78 7.38 -7.14
C PHE A 71 13.51 7.13 -5.81
N GLY A 72 12.80 7.21 -4.69
CA GLY A 72 13.29 6.89 -3.34
C GLY A 72 13.91 8.06 -2.57
N ASP A 73 14.38 7.77 -1.35
CA ASP A 73 15.02 8.70 -0.42
C ASP A 73 16.55 8.58 -0.53
N GLY A 74 17.12 9.19 -1.58
CA GLY A 74 18.56 9.20 -1.85
C GLY A 74 19.24 10.52 -1.49
N PRO A 75 20.59 10.56 -1.51
CA PRO A 75 21.33 11.80 -1.29
C PRO A 75 20.95 12.84 -2.35
N GLY A 76 20.59 14.05 -1.89
CA GLY A 76 20.19 15.13 -2.76
C GLY A 76 21.30 16.15 -2.96
N VAL A 77 21.50 16.62 -4.19
CA VAL A 77 22.48 17.68 -4.50
C VAL A 77 21.88 19.08 -4.56
N ASP A 78 20.57 19.22 -4.33
CA ASP A 78 19.84 20.46 -4.53
C ASP A 78 20.01 21.43 -3.33
N PRO A 79 20.74 22.56 -3.50
CA PRO A 79 21.06 23.48 -2.41
C PRO A 79 19.90 24.43 -2.06
N LEU A 80 18.79 24.39 -2.81
CA LEU A 80 17.73 25.40 -2.71
C LEU A 80 16.53 24.88 -1.91
N THR A 81 16.36 25.44 -0.71
CA THR A 81 15.20 25.21 0.15
C THR A 81 14.01 26.05 -0.34
N TYR A 82 13.21 25.51 -1.25
CA TYR A 82 11.98 26.18 -1.67
C TYR A 82 10.84 25.94 -0.68
N ARG A 83 9.94 26.91 -0.55
CA ARG A 83 8.65 26.70 0.13
C ARG A 83 7.86 25.63 -0.62
N THR A 84 7.74 24.46 0.00
CA THR A 84 6.91 23.37 -0.51
C THR A 84 5.45 23.64 -0.18
N ARG A 85 4.56 23.50 -1.16
CA ARG A 85 3.12 23.44 -0.88
C ARG A 85 2.83 22.24 0.01
N ARG A 86 1.83 22.38 0.89
CA ARG A 86 1.38 21.27 1.74
C ARG A 86 0.92 20.12 0.83
N PRO A 87 1.43 18.89 1.03
CA PRO A 87 0.98 17.73 0.25
C PRO A 87 -0.54 17.51 0.38
N THR A 88 -1.14 16.99 -0.68
CA THR A 88 -2.56 16.61 -0.65
C THR A 88 -2.76 15.37 0.23
N VAL A 89 -3.96 15.19 0.79
CA VAL A 89 -4.31 14.01 1.59
C VAL A 89 -4.09 12.71 0.81
N GLU A 90 -4.36 12.72 -0.49
CA GLU A 90 -4.14 11.55 -1.34
C GLU A 90 -2.67 11.20 -1.50
N LEU A 91 -1.81 12.20 -1.67
CA LEU A 91 -0.37 11.98 -1.78
C LEU A 91 0.23 11.49 -0.45
N ILE A 92 -0.27 12.01 0.68
CA ILE A 92 0.10 11.52 2.02
C ILE A 92 -0.31 10.05 2.17
N ALA A 93 -1.55 9.71 1.84
CA ALA A 93 -2.05 8.33 1.92
C ALA A 93 -1.23 7.39 1.04
N LEU A 94 -0.91 7.80 -0.19
CA LEU A 94 -0.02 7.05 -1.08
C LEU A 94 1.36 6.82 -0.45
N SER A 95 1.94 7.87 0.15
CA SER A 95 3.26 7.75 0.79
C SER A 95 3.26 6.79 1.98
N MET A 96 2.20 6.80 2.78
CA MET A 96 2.03 5.88 3.91
C MET A 96 1.84 4.44 3.45
N MET A 97 1.02 4.22 2.42
CA MET A 97 0.83 2.88 1.85
C MET A 97 2.11 2.31 1.24
N LEU A 98 2.89 3.12 0.49
CA LEU A 98 4.18 2.68 -0.04
C LEU A 98 5.18 2.33 1.06
N ARG A 99 5.30 3.19 2.09
CA ARG A 99 6.19 2.93 3.23
C ARG A 99 5.82 1.65 3.98
N ALA A 100 4.52 1.41 4.19
CA ALA A 100 4.05 0.17 4.80
C ALA A 100 4.49 -1.06 3.98
N LEU A 101 4.31 -1.00 2.65
CA LEU A 101 4.69 -2.08 1.73
C LEU A 101 6.21 -2.27 1.59
N MET A 102 7.02 -1.22 1.80
CA MET A 102 8.48 -1.32 1.85
C MET A 102 8.95 -2.04 3.12
N SER A 103 8.29 -1.77 4.26
CA SER A 103 8.62 -2.37 5.54
C SER A 103 8.25 -3.86 5.60
N HIS A 104 7.00 -4.22 5.29
CA HIS A 104 6.51 -5.60 5.43
C HIS A 104 5.50 -5.99 4.32
N PRO A 105 5.32 -7.29 4.03
CA PRO A 105 4.25 -7.74 3.15
C PRO A 105 2.85 -7.55 3.76
N HIS A 106 1.92 -6.96 3.01
CA HIS A 106 0.54 -6.72 3.45
C HIS A 106 -0.49 -7.28 2.47
N SER A 107 -1.62 -7.79 2.98
CA SER A 107 -2.84 -7.94 2.18
C SER A 107 -3.66 -6.65 2.21
N GLY A 108 -4.62 -6.50 1.30
CA GLY A 108 -5.52 -5.32 1.25
C GLY A 108 -6.11 -4.92 2.61
N PRO A 109 -6.73 -5.84 3.37
CA PRO A 109 -7.26 -5.54 4.70
C PRO A 109 -6.18 -5.11 5.72
N THR A 110 -5.04 -5.80 5.75
CA THR A 110 -3.97 -5.44 6.72
C THR A 110 -3.30 -4.11 6.37
N LEU A 111 -3.20 -3.77 5.08
CA LEU A 111 -2.68 -2.48 4.64
C LEU A 111 -3.66 -1.35 5.01
N ALA A 112 -4.95 -1.59 4.80
CA ALA A 112 -6.03 -0.68 5.16
C ALA A 112 -6.01 -0.35 6.66
N GLU A 113 -5.89 -1.37 7.50
CA GLU A 113 -5.77 -1.24 8.95
C GLU A 113 -4.50 -0.47 9.36
N THR A 114 -3.36 -0.81 8.77
CA THR A 114 -2.06 -0.18 9.09
C THR A 114 -2.02 1.31 8.75
N VAL A 115 -2.66 1.70 7.64
CA VAL A 115 -2.61 3.10 7.14
C VAL A 115 -3.84 3.91 7.55
N GLY A 116 -4.92 3.27 8.01
CA GLY A 116 -6.17 3.94 8.35
C GLY A 116 -7.01 4.34 7.12
N VAL A 117 -7.04 3.50 6.08
CA VAL A 117 -7.86 3.73 4.87
C VAL A 117 -8.92 2.64 4.71
N SER A 118 -9.91 2.84 3.85
CA SER A 118 -10.92 1.81 3.60
C SER A 118 -10.29 0.58 2.91
N PRO A 119 -10.75 -0.67 3.22
CA PRO A 119 -10.27 -1.88 2.57
C PRO A 119 -10.40 -1.86 1.04
N THR A 120 -11.49 -1.27 0.52
CA THR A 120 -11.71 -1.10 -0.92
C THR A 120 -10.64 -0.23 -1.55
N ARG A 121 -10.26 0.88 -0.90
CA ARG A 121 -9.21 1.79 -1.38
C ARG A 121 -7.84 1.12 -1.39
N ALA A 122 -7.47 0.43 -0.30
CA ALA A 122 -6.22 -0.32 -0.24
C ALA A 122 -6.17 -1.45 -1.28
N GLY A 123 -7.28 -2.16 -1.50
CA GLY A 123 -7.39 -3.19 -2.52
C GLY A 123 -7.23 -2.64 -3.94
N GLY A 124 -7.87 -1.52 -4.25
CA GLY A 124 -7.69 -0.80 -5.53
C GLY A 124 -6.25 -0.35 -5.74
N PHE A 125 -5.63 0.21 -4.69
CA PHE A 125 -4.24 0.63 -4.69
C PHE A 125 -3.27 -0.52 -5.00
N LEU A 126 -3.39 -1.65 -4.29
CA LEU A 126 -2.56 -2.83 -4.52
C LEU A 126 -2.76 -3.41 -5.94
N LYS A 127 -3.99 -3.45 -6.43
CA LYS A 127 -4.29 -3.93 -7.79
C LYS A 127 -3.58 -3.08 -8.83
N HIS A 128 -3.63 -1.76 -8.69
CA HIS A 128 -2.97 -0.83 -9.61
C HIS A 128 -1.45 -0.92 -9.53
N LEU A 129 -0.86 -0.90 -8.31
CA LEU A 129 0.59 -1.04 -8.16
C LEU A 129 1.13 -2.34 -8.74
N ARG A 130 0.37 -3.43 -8.62
CA ARG A 130 0.72 -4.71 -9.26
C ARG A 130 0.64 -4.64 -10.77
N MET A 131 -0.37 -3.96 -11.32
CA MET A 131 -0.51 -3.76 -12.77
C MET A 131 0.69 -3.03 -13.36
N ILE A 132 1.24 -2.05 -12.64
CA ILE A 132 2.41 -1.27 -13.08
C ILE A 132 3.75 -1.86 -12.60
N GLY A 133 3.74 -3.06 -12.00
CA GLY A 133 4.96 -3.78 -11.60
C GLY A 133 5.72 -3.20 -10.40
N MET A 134 5.12 -2.31 -9.60
CA MET A 134 5.79 -1.75 -8.40
C MET A 134 5.66 -2.62 -7.14
N VAL A 135 4.82 -3.65 -7.21
CA VAL A 135 4.48 -4.53 -6.09
C VAL A 135 4.32 -5.95 -6.61
N TYR A 136 4.87 -6.89 -5.85
CA TYR A 136 4.78 -8.32 -6.12
C TYR A 136 4.12 -9.05 -4.94
N VAL A 137 3.65 -10.28 -5.19
CA VAL A 137 3.17 -11.18 -4.14
C VAL A 137 4.38 -11.82 -3.47
N ALA A 138 4.74 -11.34 -2.29
CA ALA A 138 5.88 -11.86 -1.54
C ALA A 138 5.57 -13.17 -0.81
N ALA A 139 4.32 -13.36 -0.38
CA ALA A 139 3.90 -14.57 0.31
C ALA A 139 2.40 -14.82 0.10
N TRP A 140 2.00 -16.06 0.35
CA TRP A 140 0.61 -16.47 0.40
C TRP A 140 0.27 -16.89 1.82
N ASP A 141 -0.64 -16.15 2.43
CA ASP A 141 -1.15 -16.46 3.75
C ASP A 141 -2.36 -17.39 3.60
N ARG A 142 -2.17 -18.64 4.00
CA ARG A 142 -3.29 -19.50 4.34
C ARG A 142 -3.55 -19.30 5.81
N ARG A 143 -4.68 -18.69 6.14
CA ARG A 143 -5.14 -18.71 7.52
C ARG A 143 -5.37 -20.18 7.91
N LEU A 144 -4.42 -20.73 8.66
CA LEU A 144 -4.46 -22.10 9.14
C LEU A 144 -5.77 -22.30 9.91
N GLY A 145 -6.49 -23.37 9.58
CA GLY A 145 -7.76 -23.72 10.22
C GLY A 145 -8.99 -22.93 9.75
N THR A 146 -8.88 -21.87 8.93
CA THR A 146 -10.05 -21.09 8.45
C THR A 146 -10.53 -21.44 7.05
N GLY A 147 -9.84 -22.34 6.35
CA GLY A 147 -10.20 -22.79 5.00
C GLY A 147 -10.35 -21.63 4.01
N GLY A 148 -10.61 -21.97 2.76
CA GLY A 148 -10.78 -20.97 1.71
C GLY A 148 -9.47 -20.61 0.99
N LYS A 149 -9.60 -19.62 0.10
CA LYS A 149 -8.55 -19.28 -0.87
C LYS A 149 -7.37 -18.63 -0.15
N PRO A 150 -6.11 -19.00 -0.49
CA PRO A 150 -4.94 -18.34 0.08
C PRO A 150 -4.98 -16.85 -0.25
N THR A 151 -4.65 -16.01 0.73
CA THR A 151 -4.64 -14.56 0.61
C THR A 151 -3.24 -14.10 0.21
N ALA A 152 -3.13 -13.35 -0.89
CA ALA A 152 -1.85 -12.77 -1.30
C ALA A 152 -1.40 -11.70 -0.31
N LYS A 153 -0.11 -11.73 0.05
CA LYS A 153 0.59 -10.69 0.79
C LYS A 153 1.54 -10.00 -0.17
N HIS A 154 1.28 -8.73 -0.41
CA HIS A 154 1.98 -7.89 -1.36
C HIS A 154 3.12 -7.13 -0.69
N ARG A 155 4.27 -7.04 -1.33
CA ARG A 155 5.41 -6.23 -0.88
C ARG A 155 5.87 -5.31 -1.99
N PHE A 156 6.39 -4.14 -1.62
CA PHE A 156 7.03 -3.26 -2.58
C PHE A 156 8.24 -3.94 -3.22
N GLY A 157 8.33 -3.85 -4.54
CA GLY A 157 9.43 -4.39 -5.33
C GLY A 157 9.12 -4.18 -6.81
N ILE A 158 10.06 -3.54 -7.52
CA ILE A 158 9.91 -3.20 -8.93
C ILE A 158 10.31 -4.41 -9.77
N ASP A 159 9.40 -4.86 -10.63
CA ASP A 159 9.57 -5.98 -11.56
C ASP A 159 10.07 -7.28 -10.90
N VAL A 160 9.75 -7.45 -9.62
CA VAL A 160 10.07 -8.66 -8.86
C VAL A 160 9.03 -9.74 -9.19
N PRO A 161 9.45 -10.99 -9.47
CA PRO A 161 8.52 -12.07 -9.76
C PRO A 161 7.66 -12.43 -8.53
N ASP A 162 6.42 -12.82 -8.80
CA ASP A 162 5.48 -13.25 -7.77
C ASP A 162 5.88 -14.60 -7.14
N ALA A 163 5.65 -14.74 -5.84
CA ALA A 163 5.74 -16.02 -5.16
C ALA A 163 4.69 -17.01 -5.69
N MET A 164 5.11 -18.27 -5.85
CA MET A 164 4.25 -19.33 -6.36
C MET A 164 3.01 -19.50 -5.49
N ARG A 165 1.84 -19.53 -6.15
CA ARG A 165 0.58 -19.73 -5.47
C ARG A 165 0.51 -21.16 -4.90
N PRO A 166 0.20 -21.35 -3.61
CA PRO A 166 0.06 -22.67 -3.02
C PRO A 166 -1.02 -23.50 -3.70
N ILE A 167 -0.73 -24.79 -3.96
CA ILE A 167 -1.62 -25.76 -4.62
C ILE A 167 -2.95 -25.86 -3.87
N PRO A 168 -4.11 -25.64 -4.52
CA PRO A 168 -5.41 -25.73 -3.85
C PRO A 168 -5.55 -26.97 -2.97
N LEU A 169 -6.14 -26.82 -1.79
CA LEU A 169 -6.45 -27.95 -0.92
C LEU A 169 -7.44 -28.89 -1.62
N THR A 170 -7.28 -30.18 -1.41
CA THR A 170 -8.22 -31.19 -1.88
C THR A 170 -9.59 -30.99 -1.21
N SER A 171 -10.67 -31.48 -1.85
CA SER A 171 -12.01 -31.42 -1.26
C SER A 171 -12.06 -32.07 0.13
N HIS A 172 -11.37 -33.18 0.31
CA HIS A 172 -11.28 -33.88 1.59
C HIS A 172 -10.59 -33.04 2.69
N GLU A 173 -9.51 -32.34 2.36
CA GLU A 173 -8.84 -31.43 3.31
C GLU A 173 -9.70 -30.21 3.64
N ASN A 174 -10.43 -29.67 2.66
CA ASN A 174 -11.39 -28.59 2.89
C ASN A 174 -12.52 -29.05 3.82
N ASP A 175 -13.13 -30.22 3.56
CA ASP A 175 -14.18 -30.79 4.39
C ASP A 175 -13.70 -31.06 5.82
N ARG A 176 -12.49 -31.62 5.96
CA ARG A 176 -11.85 -31.82 7.27
C ARG A 176 -11.69 -30.49 8.02
N ASN A 177 -11.16 -29.47 7.35
CA ASN A 177 -10.96 -28.15 7.96
C ASN A 177 -12.29 -27.45 8.30
N ASP A 178 -13.34 -27.67 7.50
CA ASP A 178 -14.66 -27.11 7.74
C ASP A 178 -15.35 -27.80 8.93
N ARG A 179 -15.21 -29.12 9.06
CA ARG A 179 -15.67 -29.86 10.25
C ARG A 179 -14.98 -29.37 11.51
N LEU A 180 -13.64 -29.28 11.49
CA LEU A 180 -12.87 -28.78 12.64
C LEU A 180 -13.31 -27.37 13.08
N ARG A 181 -13.71 -26.50 12.14
CA ARG A 181 -14.27 -25.18 12.48
C ARG A 181 -15.63 -25.26 13.14
N LYS A 182 -16.54 -26.07 12.59
CA LYS A 182 -17.86 -26.26 13.19
C LYS A 182 -17.71 -26.76 14.62
N ASP A 183 -16.84 -27.73 14.85
CA ASP A 183 -16.57 -28.29 16.18
C ASP A 183 -15.92 -27.28 17.13
N ALA A 184 -14.95 -26.49 16.65
CA ALA A 184 -14.35 -25.41 17.44
C ALA A 184 -15.38 -24.35 17.85
N ARG A 185 -16.27 -23.95 16.93
CA ARG A 185 -17.34 -22.99 17.20
C ARG A 185 -18.34 -23.53 18.20
N ILE A 186 -18.78 -24.78 18.05
CA ILE A 186 -19.68 -25.44 19.00
C ILE A 186 -19.04 -25.47 20.40
N ARG A 187 -17.77 -25.90 20.51
CA ARG A 187 -17.03 -25.91 21.78
C ARG A 187 -16.92 -24.53 22.42
N GLN A 188 -16.64 -23.49 21.64
CA GLN A 188 -16.57 -22.12 22.15
C GLN A 188 -17.93 -21.64 22.68
N VAL A 189 -19.02 -21.90 21.95
CA VAL A 189 -20.38 -21.56 22.39
C VAL A 189 -20.77 -22.31 23.67
N CYS A 190 -20.48 -23.61 23.76
CA CYS A 190 -20.71 -24.40 24.97
C CYS A 190 -19.92 -23.85 26.16
N ARG A 191 -18.64 -23.48 25.96
CA ARG A 191 -17.80 -22.87 27.01
C ARG A 191 -18.38 -21.54 27.49
N LEU A 192 -18.80 -20.65 26.57
CA LEU A 192 -19.40 -19.37 26.93
C LEU A 192 -20.72 -19.53 27.68
N ARG A 193 -21.55 -20.50 27.30
CA ARG A 193 -22.79 -20.81 28.03
C ARG A 193 -22.52 -21.32 29.44
N ALA A 194 -21.55 -22.23 29.61
CA ALA A 194 -21.16 -22.73 30.93
C ALA A 194 -20.64 -21.60 31.83
N LEU A 195 -19.83 -20.68 31.29
CA LEU A 195 -19.35 -19.51 32.03
C LEU A 195 -20.51 -18.58 32.45
N ALA A 196 -21.48 -18.33 31.57
CA ALA A 196 -22.64 -17.50 31.87
C ALA A 196 -23.53 -18.12 32.96
N GLN A 197 -23.76 -19.43 32.92
CA GLN A 197 -24.51 -20.15 33.95
C GLN A 197 -23.82 -20.07 35.31
N ASN A 198 -22.50 -20.25 35.35
CA ASN A 198 -21.73 -20.12 36.59
C ASN A 198 -21.75 -18.68 37.13
N ALA A 199 -21.65 -17.66 36.27
CA ALA A 199 -21.75 -16.26 36.69
C ALA A 199 -23.12 -15.91 37.31
N SER A 200 -24.21 -16.51 36.81
CA SER A 200 -25.56 -16.34 37.37
C SER A 200 -25.71 -16.96 38.76
N ILE A 201 -24.98 -18.03 39.07
CA ILE A 201 -25.00 -18.65 40.40
C ILE A 201 -24.30 -17.73 41.42
N PHE A 202 -23.22 -17.06 41.04
CA PHE A 202 -22.52 -16.12 41.91
C PHE A 202 -23.32 -14.83 42.18
N SER A 203 -24.13 -14.34 41.24
CA SER A 203 -24.97 -13.16 41.50
C SER A 203 -26.13 -13.44 42.47
N LEU A 204 -26.65 -14.67 42.47
CA LEU A 204 -27.67 -15.11 43.43
C LEU A 204 -27.09 -15.29 44.83
N ALA A 205 -25.84 -15.75 44.94
CA ALA A 205 -25.17 -15.94 46.23
C ALA A 205 -24.70 -14.63 46.92
N GLN A 206 -24.58 -13.52 46.19
CA GLN A 206 -24.27 -12.19 46.76
C GLN A 206 -25.52 -11.39 47.18
N SER A 207 -26.71 -11.86 46.80
CA SER A 207 -27.99 -11.19 47.08
C SER A 207 -28.77 -11.86 48.22
N ALA A 208 -28.19 -12.86 48.87
CA ALA A 208 -28.71 -13.60 50.01
C ALA A 208 -27.85 -13.33 51.25
#